data_AF-A0A2G8RYS4-F1
#
_entry.id   AF-A0A2G8RYS4-F1
#
_cell.length_a   1.000
_cell.length_b   1.000
_cell.length_c   1.000
_cell.angle_alpha   90.00
_cell.angle_beta   90.00
_cell.angle_gamma   90.00
#
_symmetry.space_group_name_H-M   'P 1'
#
loop_
_entity.id
_entity.type
_entity.pdbx_description
1 polymer ?
#
loop_
_entity_poly.entity_id
_entity_poly.type
_entity_poly.pdbx_seq_one_letter_code
_entity_poly.pdbx_strand_id
1 'polypeptide(L)'
;MDEVSTRNGGIGCSGPPSPRISTEVCENIIDMLYSNLARDTFHDIGALHSCALVCRAWRVRSQRMLFYKIQLSDGPSIHRLRAILDAGPHLRGYVHEVTIIGYYLDTTASVFAIFPAVFAGKLPNLRRVDVVHLNEGTATASWYPRTSHPPYWAKPLPHIPLHPRFPTFLSSFTAVSYLTLTYTVFRSFSECARMIGAPPSLETLQCEYVRWLAPGGSHPGADITLPPDWAAAGPNVPLPPFAPKLRELSLWDTALYEAERLI
;
A
#
# COMPACT_ATOMS: atom_id res chain seq x y z
N MET A 1 -57.10 14.08 -61.36
CA MET A 1 -56.74 13.09 -60.33
C MET A 1 -55.76 12.15 -60.99
N ASP A 2 -54.50 12.56 -60.96
CA ASP A 2 -53.28 11.79 -61.20
C ASP A 2 -52.18 12.85 -61.21
N GLU A 3 -51.45 12.97 -60.10
CA GLU A 3 -50.17 13.67 -60.15
C GLU A 3 -49.21 13.12 -59.09
N VAL A 4 -47.99 12.98 -59.57
CA VAL A 4 -46.79 12.41 -58.98
C VAL A 4 -46.36 13.18 -57.72
N SER A 5 -45.91 12.48 -56.69
CA SER A 5 -45.05 13.08 -55.66
C SER A 5 -43.90 12.15 -55.29
N THR A 6 -42.72 12.75 -55.35
CA THR A 6 -41.38 12.19 -55.49
C THR A 6 -40.85 11.62 -54.18
N ARG A 7 -40.29 10.41 -54.24
CA ARG A 7 -39.43 9.86 -53.18
C ARG A 7 -38.14 10.67 -53.13
N ASN A 8 -38.01 11.49 -52.10
CA ASN A 8 -36.82 12.27 -51.83
C ASN A 8 -35.69 11.33 -51.36
N GLY A 9 -34.68 11.14 -52.22
CA GLY A 9 -33.46 10.40 -51.91
C GLY A 9 -32.62 11.20 -50.93
N GLY A 10 -32.74 10.86 -49.64
CA GLY A 10 -31.80 11.32 -48.62
C GLY A 10 -30.45 10.64 -48.81
N ILE A 11 -29.54 11.32 -49.50
CA ILE A 11 -28.12 11.01 -49.50
C ILE A 11 -27.63 11.19 -48.06
N GLY A 12 -27.51 10.08 -47.34
CA GLY A 12 -26.86 10.06 -46.05
C GLY A 12 -25.40 10.45 -46.24
N CYS A 13 -25.03 11.65 -45.80
CA CYS A 13 -23.64 12.04 -45.64
C CYS A 13 -23.00 11.13 -44.57
N SER A 14 -22.47 9.98 -44.99
CA SER A 14 -21.57 9.18 -44.19
C SER A 14 -20.27 9.98 -44.04
N GLY A 15 -20.19 10.79 -42.98
CA GLY A 15 -18.93 11.39 -42.57
C GLY A 15 -17.86 10.29 -42.44
N PRO A 16 -16.58 10.60 -42.72
CA PRO A 16 -15.52 9.62 -42.62
C PRO A 16 -15.55 8.98 -41.23
N PRO A 17 -15.40 7.65 -41.10
CA PRO A 17 -15.38 6.99 -39.81
C PRO A 17 -14.31 7.66 -38.96
N SER A 18 -14.72 8.22 -37.82
CA SER A 18 -13.81 8.85 -36.87
C SER A 18 -12.65 7.88 -36.62
N PRO A 19 -11.38 8.31 -36.69
CA PRO A 19 -10.25 7.41 -36.50
C PRO A 19 -10.40 6.75 -35.14
N ARG A 20 -10.75 5.45 -35.16
CA ARG A 20 -10.97 4.67 -33.95
C ARG A 20 -9.59 4.35 -33.39
N ILE A 21 -9.20 5.09 -32.37
CA ILE A 21 -8.04 4.73 -31.55
C ILE A 21 -8.24 3.29 -31.08
N SER A 22 -7.22 2.44 -31.25
CA SER A 22 -7.30 1.05 -30.84
C SER A 22 -7.45 0.94 -29.33
N THR A 23 -8.12 -0.12 -28.86
CA THR A 23 -8.30 -0.35 -27.42
C THR A 23 -6.95 -0.41 -26.69
N GLU A 24 -5.93 -0.99 -27.32
CA GLU A 24 -4.57 -1.05 -26.78
C GLU A 24 -3.99 0.33 -26.49
N VAL A 25 -4.15 1.30 -27.40
CA VAL A 25 -3.67 2.67 -27.18
C VAL A 25 -4.43 3.33 -26.04
N CYS A 26 -5.75 3.13 -25.94
CA CYS A 26 -6.53 3.63 -24.79
C CYS A 26 -6.07 3.00 -23.47
N GLU A 27 -5.79 1.70 -23.46
CA GLU A 27 -5.31 1.01 -22.25
C GLU A 27 -3.93 1.51 -21.83
N ASN A 28 -3.00 1.68 -22.79
CA ASN A 28 -1.68 2.23 -22.53
C ASN A 28 -1.75 3.65 -21.95
N ILE A 29 -2.65 4.51 -22.46
CA ILE A 29 -2.85 5.85 -21.89
C ILE A 29 -3.31 5.77 -20.44
N ILE A 30 -4.25 4.87 -20.11
CA ILE A 30 -4.71 4.67 -18.73
C ILE A 30 -3.58 4.12 -17.86
N ASP A 31 -2.72 3.27 -18.40
CA ASP A 31 -1.58 2.71 -17.67
C ASP A 31 -0.50 3.75 -17.35
N MET A 32 -0.44 4.86 -18.10
CA MET A 32 0.43 6.00 -17.75
C MET A 32 0.00 6.76 -16.50
N LEU A 33 -1.22 6.52 -16.00
CA LEU A 33 -1.68 7.01 -14.70
C LEU A 33 -1.18 6.13 -13.53
N TYR A 34 -0.35 5.12 -13.80
CA TYR A 34 0.35 4.38 -12.76
C TYR A 34 1.63 5.11 -12.35
N SER A 35 1.77 5.34 -11.05
CA SER A 35 3.02 5.81 -10.46
C SER A 35 3.37 5.01 -9.21
N ASN A 36 4.67 4.83 -8.98
CA ASN A 36 5.19 4.24 -7.74
C ASN A 36 5.09 5.20 -6.56
N LEU A 37 4.97 6.50 -6.80
CA LEU A 37 4.92 7.52 -5.75
C LEU A 37 3.50 7.66 -5.21
N ALA A 38 3.38 7.67 -3.87
CA ALA A 38 2.09 7.86 -3.19
C ALA A 38 1.43 9.20 -3.57
N ARG A 39 2.25 10.25 -3.81
CA ARG A 39 1.82 11.58 -4.26
C ARG A 39 1.08 11.53 -5.59
N ASP A 40 1.72 10.96 -6.59
CA ASP A 40 1.17 10.90 -7.94
C ASP A 40 -0.08 10.02 -7.96
N THR A 41 0.00 8.85 -7.30
CA THR A 41 -1.14 7.93 -7.15
C THR A 41 -2.38 8.64 -6.59
N PHE A 42 -2.20 9.54 -5.60
CA PHE A 42 -3.31 10.29 -5.01
C PHE A 42 -4.00 11.22 -6.04
N HIS A 43 -3.21 11.90 -6.88
CA HIS A 43 -3.75 12.73 -7.96
C HIS A 43 -4.39 11.88 -9.07
N ASP A 44 -3.75 10.76 -9.44
CA ASP A 44 -4.15 9.90 -10.54
C ASP A 44 -5.46 9.14 -10.27
N ILE A 45 -5.79 8.84 -9.00
CA ILE A 45 -7.07 8.21 -8.63
C ILE A 45 -8.28 9.04 -9.13
N GLY A 46 -8.21 10.38 -9.05
CA GLY A 46 -9.26 11.25 -9.56
C GLY A 46 -9.40 11.17 -11.09
N ALA A 47 -8.29 11.09 -11.81
CA ALA A 47 -8.26 10.89 -13.24
C ALA A 47 -8.83 9.51 -13.63
N LEU A 48 -8.46 8.44 -12.91
CA LEU A 48 -8.97 7.09 -13.11
C LEU A 48 -10.48 6.98 -12.88
N HIS A 49 -11.01 7.64 -11.85
CA HIS A 49 -12.47 7.73 -11.64
C HIS A 49 -13.16 8.41 -12.82
N SER A 50 -12.58 9.50 -13.33
CA SER A 50 -13.12 10.22 -14.49
C SER A 50 -13.07 9.35 -15.75
N CYS A 51 -11.93 8.68 -16.00
CA CYS A 51 -11.75 7.75 -17.12
C CYS A 51 -12.78 6.61 -17.09
N ALA A 52 -13.14 6.12 -15.91
CA ALA A 52 -14.12 5.05 -15.75
C ALA A 52 -15.55 5.44 -16.19
N LEU A 53 -15.83 6.73 -16.35
CA LEU A 53 -17.13 7.28 -16.73
C LEU A 53 -17.21 7.67 -18.22
N VAL A 54 -16.08 7.74 -18.94
CA VAL A 54 -16.04 8.20 -20.34
C VAL A 54 -16.77 7.24 -21.28
N CYS A 55 -16.36 5.97 -21.32
CA CYS A 55 -16.97 4.95 -22.18
C CYS A 55 -16.71 3.53 -21.65
N ARG A 56 -17.36 2.53 -22.25
CA ARG A 56 -17.22 1.11 -21.84
C ARG A 56 -15.78 0.59 -21.94
N ALA A 57 -15.04 0.98 -22.98
CA ALA A 57 -13.66 0.54 -23.17
C ALA A 57 -12.74 1.07 -22.07
N TRP A 58 -12.88 2.36 -21.71
CA TRP A 58 -12.07 2.99 -20.67
C TRP A 58 -12.45 2.52 -19.26
N ARG A 59 -13.74 2.21 -19.05
CA ARG A 59 -14.27 1.72 -17.78
C ARG A 59 -13.54 0.50 -17.27
N VAL A 60 -13.39 -0.54 -18.09
CA VAL A 60 -12.80 -1.81 -17.65
C VAL A 60 -11.36 -1.63 -17.19
N ARG A 61 -10.52 -0.95 -17.99
CA ARG A 61 -9.11 -0.72 -17.66
C ARG A 61 -8.94 0.18 -16.43
N SER A 62 -9.73 1.26 -16.34
CA SER A 62 -9.66 2.21 -15.22
C SER A 62 -10.10 1.56 -13.91
N GLN A 63 -11.19 0.78 -13.92
CA GLN A 63 -11.64 0.04 -12.73
C GLN A 63 -10.61 -0.99 -12.29
N ARG A 64 -10.00 -1.71 -13.24
CA ARG A 64 -8.90 -2.63 -12.92
C ARG A 64 -7.76 -1.91 -12.21
N MET A 65 -7.36 -0.72 -12.67
CA MET A 65 -6.29 0.06 -12.03
C MET A 65 -6.68 0.56 -10.63
N LEU A 66 -7.92 1.00 -10.44
CA LEU A 66 -8.44 1.43 -9.12
C LEU A 66 -8.43 0.31 -8.07
N PHE A 67 -8.60 -0.95 -8.49
CA PHE A 67 -8.43 -2.10 -7.59
C PHE A 67 -7.00 -2.63 -7.53
N TYR A 68 -6.17 -2.31 -8.51
CA TYR A 68 -4.76 -2.72 -8.57
C TYR A 68 -3.94 -2.11 -7.46
N LYS A 69 -4.04 -0.78 -7.29
CA LYS A 69 -3.34 -0.01 -6.28
C LYS A 69 -4.33 0.77 -5.44
N ILE A 70 -4.38 0.47 -4.14
CA ILE A 70 -5.35 1.02 -3.21
C ILE A 70 -4.65 1.94 -2.22
N GLN A 71 -5.22 3.13 -2.01
CA GLN A 71 -4.81 4.02 -0.92
C GLN A 71 -5.75 3.90 0.28
N LEU A 72 -5.18 3.77 1.48
CA LEU A 72 -5.88 3.69 2.75
C LEU A 72 -5.35 4.76 3.70
N SER A 73 -6.26 5.57 4.25
CA SER A 73 -5.89 6.74 5.05
C SER A 73 -6.52 6.81 6.43
N ASP A 74 -7.62 6.11 6.62
CA ASP A 74 -8.34 6.08 7.90
C ASP A 74 -9.05 4.73 8.12
N GLY A 75 -9.53 4.52 9.35
CA GLY A 75 -10.32 3.33 9.70
C GLY A 75 -11.54 3.12 8.79
N PRO A 76 -12.38 4.15 8.52
CA PRO A 76 -13.48 4.05 7.57
C PRO A 76 -13.09 3.51 6.19
N SER A 77 -11.94 3.92 5.64
CA SER A 77 -11.43 3.45 4.35
C SER A 77 -11.10 1.96 4.36
N ILE A 78 -10.50 1.45 5.44
CA ILE A 78 -10.26 0.01 5.66
C ILE A 78 -11.58 -0.75 5.66
N HIS A 79 -12.56 -0.30 6.44
CA HIS A 79 -13.83 -1.00 6.57
C HIS A 79 -14.65 -0.96 5.28
N ARG A 80 -14.60 0.16 4.54
CA ARG A 80 -15.22 0.26 3.22
C ARG A 80 -14.60 -0.70 2.22
N LEU A 81 -13.26 -0.76 2.16
CA LEU A 81 -12.58 -1.73 1.30
C LEU A 81 -12.96 -3.15 1.66
N ARG A 82 -12.96 -3.48 2.96
CA ARG A 82 -13.40 -4.80 3.42
C ARG A 82 -14.81 -5.13 2.94
N ALA A 83 -15.76 -4.21 3.11
CA ALA A 83 -17.14 -4.42 2.66
C ALA A 83 -17.23 -4.67 1.15
N ILE A 84 -16.46 -3.94 0.34
CA ILE A 84 -16.38 -4.13 -1.11
C ILE A 84 -15.80 -5.51 -1.46
N LEU A 85 -14.71 -5.92 -0.82
CA LEU A 85 -14.07 -7.22 -1.05
C LEU A 85 -14.86 -8.41 -0.50
N ASP A 86 -15.72 -8.19 0.48
CA ASP A 86 -16.65 -9.20 1.00
C ASP A 86 -17.86 -9.34 0.08
N ALA A 87 -18.35 -8.24 -0.51
CA ALA A 87 -19.42 -8.27 -1.52
C ALA A 87 -18.97 -8.79 -2.88
N GLY A 88 -17.70 -8.56 -3.26
CA GLY A 88 -17.11 -9.02 -4.50
C GLY A 88 -15.80 -9.79 -4.27
N PRO A 89 -15.85 -11.08 -3.88
CA PRO A 89 -14.63 -11.85 -3.58
C PRO A 89 -13.63 -11.93 -4.73
N HIS A 90 -14.10 -11.88 -5.99
CA HIS A 90 -13.24 -11.86 -7.17
C HIS A 90 -12.35 -10.61 -7.24
N LEU A 91 -12.75 -9.50 -6.61
CA LEU A 91 -11.97 -8.25 -6.56
C LEU A 91 -10.67 -8.40 -5.76
N ARG A 92 -10.62 -9.37 -4.83
CA ARG A 92 -9.43 -9.65 -4.01
C ARG A 92 -8.20 -9.99 -4.84
N GLY A 93 -8.40 -10.67 -5.96
CA GLY A 93 -7.31 -11.02 -6.89
C GLY A 93 -6.79 -9.83 -7.71
N TYR A 94 -7.52 -8.72 -7.72
CA TYR A 94 -7.07 -7.50 -8.40
C TYR A 94 -6.18 -6.63 -7.52
N VAL A 95 -6.18 -6.81 -6.20
CA VAL A 95 -5.36 -5.99 -5.28
C VAL A 95 -3.92 -6.48 -5.27
N HIS A 96 -3.02 -5.66 -5.82
CA HIS A 96 -1.59 -5.96 -5.91
C HIS A 96 -0.75 -5.03 -5.04
N GLU A 97 -1.21 -3.80 -4.85
CA GLU A 97 -0.47 -2.77 -4.13
C GLU A 97 -1.40 -2.06 -3.14
N VAL A 98 -0.91 -1.85 -1.93
CA VAL A 98 -1.61 -1.06 -0.90
C VAL A 98 -0.66 0.00 -0.39
N THR A 99 -1.10 1.25 -0.47
CA THR A 99 -0.42 2.40 0.11
C THR A 99 -1.22 2.87 1.33
N ILE A 100 -0.63 2.77 2.51
CA ILE A 100 -1.19 3.26 3.76
C ILE A 100 -0.55 4.62 4.04
N ILE A 101 -1.36 5.67 4.01
CA ILE A 101 -0.86 7.05 4.08
C ILE A 101 -1.72 7.90 5.01
N GLY A 102 -1.10 8.68 5.88
CA GLY A 102 -1.84 9.66 6.68
C GLY A 102 -1.02 10.30 7.77
N TYR A 103 -1.59 11.31 8.43
CA TYR A 103 -0.96 12.04 9.53
C TYR A 103 -0.99 11.28 10.87
N TYR A 104 -1.87 10.29 11.01
CA TYR A 104 -2.24 9.71 12.30
C TYR A 104 -1.86 8.23 12.46
N LEU A 105 -0.79 7.79 11.77
CA LEU A 105 -0.32 6.39 11.85
C LEU A 105 0.32 6.04 13.20
N ASP A 106 0.68 7.05 13.99
CA ASP A 106 1.19 6.99 15.35
C ASP A 106 0.10 7.18 16.42
N THR A 107 -1.18 7.16 16.03
CA THR A 107 -2.30 7.22 16.99
C THR A 107 -2.85 5.83 17.30
N THR A 108 -3.61 5.70 18.38
CA THR A 108 -4.37 4.47 18.69
C THR A 108 -5.35 4.03 17.60
N ALA A 109 -5.64 4.89 16.61
CA ALA A 109 -6.48 4.60 15.45
C ALA A 109 -5.68 4.25 14.18
N SER A 110 -4.38 3.91 14.32
CA SER A 110 -3.47 3.66 13.21
C SER A 110 -4.02 2.64 12.22
N VAL A 111 -4.23 3.11 10.99
CA VAL A 111 -4.64 2.30 9.83
C VAL A 111 -3.63 1.21 9.56
N PHE A 112 -2.34 1.55 9.68
CA PHE A 112 -1.27 0.58 9.49
C PHE A 112 -1.35 -0.54 10.52
N ALA A 113 -1.53 -0.23 11.80
CA ALA A 113 -1.63 -1.22 12.87
C ALA A 113 -2.81 -2.19 12.70
N ILE A 114 -3.92 -1.72 12.12
CA ILE A 114 -5.17 -2.49 11.97
C ILE A 114 -5.19 -3.28 10.64
N PHE A 115 -4.53 -2.79 9.59
CA PHE A 115 -4.61 -3.32 8.23
C PHE A 115 -4.34 -4.84 8.16
N PRO A 116 -3.23 -5.40 8.70
CA PRO A 116 -2.97 -6.83 8.59
C PRO A 116 -4.04 -7.68 9.25
N ALA A 117 -4.54 -7.28 10.42
CA ALA A 117 -5.56 -8.04 11.13
C ALA A 117 -6.88 -8.12 10.34
N VAL A 118 -7.22 -7.07 9.58
CA VAL A 118 -8.46 -7.02 8.80
C VAL A 118 -8.37 -7.84 7.51
N PHE A 119 -7.20 -7.83 6.86
CA PHE A 119 -7.00 -8.41 5.52
C PHE A 119 -6.14 -9.68 5.50
N ALA A 120 -5.74 -10.20 6.65
CA ALA A 120 -4.97 -11.43 6.74
C ALA A 120 -5.62 -12.56 5.92
N GLY A 121 -4.85 -13.13 4.98
CA GLY A 121 -5.31 -14.20 4.08
C GLY A 121 -6.39 -13.80 3.06
N LYS A 122 -6.72 -12.51 2.91
CA LYS A 122 -7.77 -12.04 1.98
C LYS A 122 -7.25 -11.42 0.69
N LEU A 123 -5.97 -11.07 0.62
CA LEU A 123 -5.37 -10.39 -0.53
C LEU A 123 -4.28 -11.29 -1.15
N PRO A 124 -4.66 -12.29 -1.97
CA PRO A 124 -3.74 -13.34 -2.42
C PRO A 124 -2.62 -12.82 -3.33
N ASN A 125 -2.86 -11.71 -4.04
CA ASN A 125 -1.93 -11.14 -5.00
C ASN A 125 -1.24 -9.87 -4.49
N LEU A 126 -1.41 -9.53 -3.21
CA LEU A 126 -0.77 -8.36 -2.62
C LEU A 126 0.75 -8.58 -2.59
N ARG A 127 1.47 -7.76 -3.37
CA ARG A 127 2.92 -7.86 -3.52
C ARG A 127 3.67 -6.65 -2.98
N ARG A 128 3.03 -5.48 -2.94
CA ARG A 128 3.65 -4.23 -2.48
C ARG A 128 2.82 -3.58 -1.38
N VAL A 129 3.49 -3.22 -0.29
CA VAL A 129 2.92 -2.42 0.78
C VAL A 129 3.80 -1.19 0.98
N ASP A 130 3.22 -0.01 0.79
CA ASP A 130 3.88 1.27 1.07
C ASP A 130 3.24 1.88 2.32
N VAL A 131 4.06 2.31 3.29
CA VAL A 131 3.61 2.98 4.50
C VAL A 131 4.22 4.37 4.55
N VAL A 132 3.38 5.41 4.45
CA VAL A 132 3.81 6.80 4.39
C VAL A 132 3.18 7.56 5.54
N HIS A 133 3.94 7.74 6.63
CA HIS A 133 3.51 8.60 7.73
C HIS A 133 3.79 10.06 7.34
N LEU A 134 2.76 10.91 7.39
CA LEU A 134 2.91 12.33 7.09
C LEU A 134 3.19 13.08 8.38
N ASN A 135 4.31 13.79 8.45
CA ASN A 135 4.63 14.65 9.59
C ASN A 135 4.18 16.09 9.33
N GLU A 136 3.62 16.73 10.36
CA GLU A 136 3.29 18.14 10.33
C GLU A 136 4.58 18.97 10.32
N GLY A 137 4.90 19.56 9.17
CA GLY A 137 6.04 20.48 9.02
C GLY A 137 7.04 20.10 7.94
N THR A 138 6.94 18.91 7.34
CA THR A 138 7.77 18.57 6.17
C THR A 138 7.14 19.15 4.90
N ALA A 139 7.97 19.75 4.03
CA ALA A 139 7.54 20.19 2.69
C ALA A 139 6.96 19.03 1.86
N THR A 140 7.27 17.79 2.24
CA THR A 140 6.80 16.56 1.61
C THR A 140 5.32 16.26 1.84
N ALA A 141 4.64 16.88 2.82
CA ALA A 141 3.23 16.59 3.14
C ALA A 141 2.21 17.58 2.54
N SER A 142 2.65 18.58 1.78
CA SER A 142 1.77 19.68 1.29
C SER A 142 0.73 19.28 0.25
N TRP A 143 0.96 18.17 -0.46
CA TRP A 143 0.09 17.64 -1.51
C TRP A 143 -1.09 16.83 -0.97
N TYR A 144 -1.02 16.38 0.29
CA TYR A 144 -2.07 15.59 0.90
C TYR A 144 -3.03 16.51 1.67
N PRO A 145 -4.36 16.33 1.54
CA PRO A 145 -5.31 17.17 2.24
C PRO A 145 -5.17 16.98 3.74
N ARG A 146 -5.09 18.10 4.47
CA ARG A 146 -5.14 18.09 5.93
C ARG A 146 -6.52 17.62 6.37
N THR A 147 -6.60 16.41 6.91
CA THR A 147 -7.78 15.95 7.63
C THR A 147 -7.86 16.69 8.96
N SER A 148 -9.00 17.33 9.21
CA SER A 148 -9.28 18.10 10.43
C SER A 148 -9.23 17.19 11.67
N HIS A 149 -8.09 17.22 12.35
CA HIS A 149 -7.80 16.51 13.60
C HIS A 149 -7.85 14.97 13.54
N PRO A 150 -7.07 14.27 14.38
CA PRO A 150 -7.30 12.85 14.59
C PRO A 150 -8.73 12.66 15.11
N PRO A 151 -9.34 11.47 14.93
CA PRO A 151 -10.61 11.16 15.56
C PRO A 151 -10.55 11.54 17.04
N TYR A 152 -11.59 12.17 17.60
CA TYR A 152 -11.55 12.72 18.97
C TYR A 152 -11.15 11.70 20.06
N TRP A 153 -11.34 10.40 19.79
CA TRP A 153 -10.98 9.29 20.66
C TRP A 153 -9.56 8.76 20.44
N ALA A 154 -8.91 9.12 19.33
CA ALA A 154 -7.60 8.64 18.96
C ALA A 154 -6.52 9.43 19.72
N LYS A 155 -5.72 8.71 20.51
CA LYS A 155 -4.63 9.32 21.30
C LYS A 155 -3.33 9.27 20.49
N PRO A 156 -2.59 10.38 20.37
CA PRO A 156 -1.25 10.36 19.77
C PRO A 156 -0.29 9.55 20.65
N LEU A 157 0.62 8.82 20.01
CA LEU A 157 1.65 8.02 20.65
C LEU A 157 3.01 8.42 20.05
N PRO A 158 4.13 8.22 20.76
CA PRO A 158 5.45 8.55 20.23
C PRO A 158 5.95 7.55 19.17
N HIS A 159 5.19 6.49 18.90
CA HIS A 159 5.51 5.45 17.94
C HIS A 159 4.22 4.81 17.40
N ILE A 160 4.32 4.14 16.25
CA ILE A 160 3.23 3.35 15.67
C ILE A 160 2.82 2.24 16.64
N PRO A 161 1.53 2.10 17.00
CA PRO A 161 1.07 1.10 17.96
C PRO A 161 0.89 -0.28 17.32
N LEU A 162 1.99 -0.98 17.06
CA LEU A 162 1.92 -2.35 16.56
C LEU A 162 1.45 -3.31 17.66
N HIS A 163 0.43 -4.10 17.35
CA HIS A 163 -0.04 -5.17 18.24
C HIS A 163 1.00 -6.31 18.26
N PRO A 164 1.19 -7.05 19.37
CA PRO A 164 2.15 -8.17 19.42
C PRO A 164 1.93 -9.26 18.36
N ARG A 165 0.69 -9.43 17.89
CA ARG A 165 0.32 -10.36 16.81
C ARG A 165 0.46 -9.78 15.40
N PHE A 166 0.93 -8.55 15.26
CA PHE A 166 1.08 -7.87 13.97
C PHE A 166 1.95 -8.67 13.00
N PRO A 167 3.14 -9.18 13.39
CA PRO A 167 3.94 -10.05 12.52
C PRO A 167 3.16 -11.28 12.04
N THR A 168 2.40 -11.93 12.92
CA THR A 168 1.59 -13.11 12.59
C THR A 168 0.51 -12.81 11.55
N PHE A 169 -0.11 -11.64 11.59
CA PHE A 169 -1.07 -11.24 10.57
C PHE A 169 -0.37 -10.87 9.27
N LEU A 170 0.77 -10.19 9.36
CA LEU A 170 1.53 -9.78 8.18
C LEU A 170 2.11 -10.99 7.43
N SER A 171 2.49 -12.06 8.13
CA SER A 171 2.99 -13.29 7.51
C SER A 171 1.97 -14.03 6.64
N SER A 172 0.67 -13.70 6.78
CA SER A 172 -0.37 -14.25 5.91
C SER A 172 -0.35 -13.68 4.49
N PHE A 173 0.36 -12.57 4.25
CA PHE A 173 0.54 -12.01 2.92
C PHE A 173 1.76 -12.63 2.24
N THR A 174 1.58 -13.86 1.77
CA THR A 174 2.69 -14.68 1.24
C THR A 174 3.32 -14.15 -0.04
N ALA A 175 2.61 -13.27 -0.76
CA ALA A 175 3.07 -12.66 -2.01
C ALA A 175 3.77 -11.31 -1.81
N VAL A 176 3.78 -10.73 -0.60
CA VAL A 176 4.42 -9.44 -0.34
C VAL A 176 5.92 -9.58 -0.49
N SER A 177 6.44 -8.95 -1.54
CA SER A 177 7.85 -8.92 -1.91
C SER A 177 8.47 -7.53 -1.79
N TYR A 178 7.66 -6.49 -1.70
CA TYR A 178 8.11 -5.11 -1.60
C TYR A 178 7.47 -4.40 -0.41
N LEU A 179 8.30 -3.85 0.48
CA LEU A 179 7.87 -3.04 1.62
C LEU A 179 8.59 -1.69 1.62
N THR A 180 7.82 -0.60 1.66
CA THR A 180 8.34 0.76 1.86
C THR A 180 7.85 1.30 3.20
N LEU A 181 8.75 1.89 3.98
CA LEU A 181 8.45 2.58 5.23
C LEU A 181 9.02 4.00 5.15
N THR A 182 8.16 5.00 5.22
CA THR A 182 8.54 6.41 5.09
C THR A 182 8.05 7.21 6.30
N TYR A 183 8.98 7.91 6.97
CA TYR A 183 8.77 8.73 8.18
C TYR A 183 8.14 7.99 9.36
N THR A 184 8.41 6.69 9.51
CA THR A 184 7.81 5.88 10.57
C THR A 184 8.67 5.83 11.83
N VAL A 185 8.03 5.80 13.01
CA VAL A 185 8.70 5.62 14.30
C VAL A 185 8.17 4.38 15.00
N PHE A 186 9.06 3.45 15.33
CA PHE A 186 8.75 2.21 16.04
C PHE A 186 9.14 2.30 17.52
N ARG A 187 8.54 1.45 18.37
CA ARG A 187 8.90 1.40 19.79
C ARG A 187 10.36 0.97 19.97
N SER A 188 10.78 -0.02 19.19
CA SER A 188 12.11 -0.60 19.27
C SER A 188 12.58 -1.16 17.92
N PHE A 189 13.88 -1.33 17.74
CA PHE A 189 14.42 -2.01 16.56
C PHE A 189 13.88 -3.44 16.46
N SER A 190 13.81 -4.19 17.56
CA SER A 190 13.30 -5.57 17.55
C SER A 190 11.84 -5.69 17.10
N GLU A 191 11.02 -4.68 17.37
CA GLU A 191 9.63 -4.62 16.89
C GLU A 191 9.59 -4.40 15.36
N CYS A 192 10.40 -3.46 14.86
CA CYS A 192 10.57 -3.21 13.43
C CYS A 192 11.12 -4.44 12.70
N ALA A 193 12.19 -5.05 13.21
CA ALA A 193 12.79 -6.25 12.64
C ALA A 193 11.80 -7.43 12.59
N ARG A 194 11.01 -7.65 13.65
CA ARG A 194 9.96 -8.69 13.66
C ARG A 194 8.91 -8.46 12.59
N MET A 195 8.53 -7.21 12.39
CA MET A 195 7.58 -6.83 11.38
C MET A 195 8.13 -7.08 9.97
N ILE A 196 9.34 -6.60 9.68
CA ILE A 196 10.00 -6.75 8.38
C ILE A 196 10.27 -8.23 8.06
N GLY A 197 10.65 -9.02 9.05
CA GLY A 197 10.92 -10.45 8.87
C GLY A 197 9.68 -11.34 8.76
N ALA A 198 8.47 -10.78 8.90
CA ALA A 198 7.24 -11.55 8.90
C ALA A 198 6.76 -12.04 7.52
N PRO A 199 6.82 -11.23 6.43
CA PRO A 199 6.42 -11.70 5.11
C PRO A 199 7.43 -12.72 4.57
N PRO A 200 7.00 -13.91 4.12
CA PRO A 200 7.91 -15.00 3.73
C PRO A 200 8.58 -14.81 2.36
N SER A 201 8.21 -13.75 1.63
CA SER A 201 8.66 -13.49 0.26
C SER A 201 9.23 -12.09 0.08
N LEU A 202 9.59 -11.39 1.17
CA LEU A 202 10.14 -10.04 1.09
C LEU A 202 11.49 -10.05 0.35
N GLU A 203 11.57 -9.29 -0.74
CA GLU A 203 12.74 -9.18 -1.62
C GLU A 203 13.32 -7.77 -1.63
N THR A 204 12.47 -6.74 -1.55
CA THR A 204 12.89 -5.33 -1.52
C THR A 204 12.36 -4.65 -0.28
N LEU A 205 13.27 -4.04 0.48
CA LEU A 205 12.95 -3.18 1.61
C LEU A 205 13.50 -1.77 1.38
N GLN A 206 12.61 -0.80 1.48
CA GLN A 206 12.95 0.62 1.40
C GLN A 206 12.54 1.33 2.68
N CYS A 207 13.51 1.92 3.38
CA CYS A 207 13.30 2.67 4.60
C CYS A 207 13.77 4.11 4.40
N GLU A 208 12.86 5.05 4.54
CA GLU A 208 13.13 6.49 4.43
C GLU A 208 12.69 7.15 5.74
N TYR A 209 13.60 7.84 6.44
CA TYR A 209 13.30 8.48 7.74
C TYR A 209 12.70 7.54 8.79
N VAL A 210 13.12 6.27 8.82
CA VAL A 210 12.65 5.29 9.81
C VAL A 210 13.44 5.44 11.12
N ARG A 211 12.75 5.46 12.26
CA ARG A 211 13.37 5.59 13.60
C ARG A 211 12.81 4.57 14.59
N TRP A 212 13.54 4.36 15.68
CA TRP A 212 13.09 3.61 16.85
C TRP A 212 13.45 4.36 18.14
N LEU A 213 12.58 4.26 19.15
CA LEU A 213 12.76 4.95 20.43
C LEU A 213 13.77 4.24 21.35
N ALA A 214 13.83 2.91 21.27
CA ALA A 214 14.75 2.09 22.03
C ALA A 214 15.50 1.12 21.10
N PRO A 215 16.75 0.75 21.41
CA PRO A 215 17.42 -0.30 20.66
C PRO A 215 16.63 -1.63 20.75
N GLY A 216 16.20 -2.04 21.94
CA GLY A 216 15.48 -3.32 22.06
C GLY A 216 16.40 -4.52 21.86
N GLY A 217 16.00 -5.68 22.36
CA GLY A 217 16.82 -6.89 22.31
C GLY A 217 17.26 -7.25 20.88
N SER A 218 18.49 -7.72 20.75
CA SER A 218 19.27 -7.88 19.52
C SER A 218 18.70 -8.77 18.40
N HIS A 219 17.53 -9.39 18.57
CA HIS A 219 17.01 -10.35 17.59
C HIS A 219 15.48 -10.32 17.50
N PRO A 220 14.89 -10.45 16.29
CA PRO A 220 13.44 -10.57 16.10
C PRO A 220 12.79 -11.82 16.72
N GLY A 221 13.56 -12.65 17.44
CA GLY A 221 13.06 -13.80 18.20
C GLY A 221 13.30 -13.70 19.71
N ALA A 222 13.89 -12.60 20.20
CA ALA A 222 14.13 -12.44 21.63
C ALA A 222 12.80 -12.14 22.34
N ASP A 223 12.32 -13.10 23.13
CA ASP A 223 11.29 -12.85 24.12
C ASP A 223 11.82 -11.84 25.15
N ILE A 224 11.01 -10.85 25.53
CA ILE A 224 11.38 -9.79 26.48
C ILE A 224 11.40 -10.35 27.91
N THR A 225 10.75 -11.51 28.14
CA THR A 225 10.58 -12.14 29.45
C THR A 225 11.55 -13.29 29.73
N LEU A 226 12.27 -13.77 28.72
CA LEU A 226 13.29 -14.81 28.84
C LEU A 226 14.65 -14.23 28.45
N PRO A 227 15.75 -14.64 29.11
CA PRO A 227 17.07 -14.48 28.52
C PRO A 227 17.02 -15.08 27.11
N PRO A 228 17.52 -14.40 26.09
CA PRO A 228 17.45 -14.93 24.75
C PRO A 228 18.12 -16.31 24.70
N ASP A 229 17.51 -17.29 24.03
CA ASP A 229 18.08 -18.64 23.88
C ASP A 229 19.49 -18.63 23.26
N TRP A 230 19.85 -17.55 22.54
CA TRP A 230 21.21 -17.34 22.02
C TRP A 230 22.25 -16.97 23.10
N ALA A 231 21.85 -16.52 24.29
CA ALA A 231 22.76 -16.31 25.42
C ALA A 231 23.09 -17.63 26.14
N ALA A 232 22.24 -18.65 26.00
CA ALA A 232 22.50 -20.02 26.46
C ALA A 232 23.23 -20.86 25.41
N ALA A 233 23.08 -20.51 24.13
CA ALA A 233 23.85 -21.08 23.05
C ALA A 233 25.21 -20.38 22.95
N GLY A 234 26.31 -21.12 23.11
CA GLY A 234 27.65 -20.56 22.95
C GLY A 234 27.87 -19.84 21.61
N PRO A 235 29.00 -19.13 21.43
CA PRO A 235 29.28 -18.19 20.32
C PRO A 235 29.23 -18.75 18.88
N ASN A 236 28.79 -20.00 18.69
CA ASN A 236 28.84 -20.75 17.44
C ASN A 236 27.46 -21.20 16.90
N VAL A 237 26.33 -20.71 17.43
CA VAL A 237 25.02 -20.97 16.80
C VAL A 237 24.73 -19.90 15.75
N PRO A 238 24.64 -20.27 14.44
CA PRO A 238 24.29 -19.32 13.40
C PRO A 238 22.90 -18.77 13.68
N LEU A 239 22.79 -17.45 13.78
CA LEU A 239 21.48 -16.79 13.86
C LEU A 239 20.68 -17.13 12.59
N PRO A 240 19.35 -17.36 12.70
CA PRO A 240 18.51 -17.49 11.52
C PRO A 240 18.71 -16.26 10.63
N PRO A 241 18.91 -16.42 9.30
CA PRO A 241 19.12 -15.28 8.42
C PRO A 241 17.90 -14.35 8.49
N PHE A 242 18.16 -13.07 8.78
CA PHE A 242 17.15 -12.03 8.73
C PHE A 242 16.66 -11.90 7.28
N ALA A 243 15.34 -12.06 7.07
CA ALA A 243 14.69 -11.96 5.76
C ALA A 243 15.49 -12.68 4.63
N PRO A 244 15.50 -14.02 4.58
CA PRO A 244 16.43 -14.81 3.74
C PRO A 244 16.29 -14.59 2.22
N LYS A 245 15.23 -13.93 1.77
CA LYS A 245 15.00 -13.60 0.36
C LYS A 245 15.25 -12.12 0.03
N LEU A 246 15.66 -11.31 1.01
CA LEU A 246 15.93 -9.90 0.81
C LEU A 246 17.11 -9.75 -0.15
N ARG A 247 16.88 -9.05 -1.26
CA ARG A 247 17.85 -8.80 -2.34
C ARG A 247 18.24 -7.34 -2.42
N GLU A 248 17.29 -6.46 -2.11
CA GLU A 248 17.47 -5.02 -2.18
C GLU A 248 17.11 -4.39 -0.84
N LEU A 249 18.09 -3.68 -0.27
CA LEU A 249 17.93 -2.92 0.95
C LEU A 249 18.38 -1.48 0.68
N SER A 250 17.46 -0.54 0.81
CA SER A 250 17.75 0.89 0.67
C SER A 250 17.35 1.62 1.94
N LEU A 251 18.33 2.31 2.54
CA LEU A 251 18.17 3.06 3.79
C LEU A 251 18.51 4.52 3.52
N TRP A 252 17.56 5.42 3.73
CA TRP A 252 17.73 6.87 3.62
C TRP A 252 17.33 7.53 4.93
N ASP A 253 18.21 8.36 5.50
CA ASP A 253 17.97 9.10 6.75
C ASP A 253 17.35 8.26 7.88
N THR A 254 17.67 6.96 7.89
CA THR A 254 17.19 5.98 8.86
C THR A 254 18.12 5.96 10.07
N ALA A 255 17.58 5.74 11.26
CA ALA A 255 18.41 5.59 12.46
C ALA A 255 19.47 4.49 12.21
N LEU A 256 20.76 4.85 12.25
CA LEU A 256 21.84 3.91 11.89
C LEU A 256 22.16 2.92 13.01
N TYR A 257 21.92 3.32 14.27
CA TYR A 257 22.27 2.51 15.43
C TYR A 257 21.37 1.25 15.50
N GLU A 258 21.96 0.09 15.18
CA GLU A 258 21.33 -1.23 14.99
C GLU A 258 20.77 -1.56 13.60
N ALA A 259 20.69 -0.59 12.68
CA ALA A 259 20.31 -0.88 11.29
C ALA A 259 21.28 -1.85 10.60
N GLU A 260 22.56 -1.80 10.99
CA GLU A 260 23.61 -2.73 10.56
C GLU A 260 23.25 -4.20 10.80
N ARG A 261 22.35 -4.49 11.76
CA ARG A 261 21.92 -5.85 12.10
C ARG A 261 20.87 -6.41 11.14
N LEU A 262 20.40 -5.60 10.18
CA LEU A 262 19.58 -6.03 9.06
C LEU A 262 20.43 -6.59 7.91
N ILE A 263 21.76 -6.45 7.99
CA ILE A 263 22.77 -6.88 7.00
C ILE A 263 23.43 -8.18 7.46
#